data_AF-A0A2E9LW47-F1
#
_entry.id   AF-A0A2E9LW47-F1
#
_cell.length_a   1.000
_cell.length_b   1.000
_cell.length_c   1.000
_cell.angle_alpha   90.00
_cell.angle_beta   90.00
_cell.angle_gamma   90.00
#
_symmetry.space_group_name_H-M   'P 1'
#
loop_
_entity.id
_entity.type
_entity.pdbx_description
1 polymer ?
#
loop_
_entity_poly.entity_id
_entity_poly.type
_entity_poly.pdbx_seq_one_letter_code
_entity_poly.pdbx_strand_id
1 'polypeptide(L)'
;MDEGQVLHIKYNPNVPIQKRFESIVRIIVDMVEDGMRDQVVRQKAISIVNAANVRGHDELGEIRAITKWVQTHMVYRKEPIGVEYFHTARRLLKDIDNGSSAGDCDDFVILGGALLGSLGYPVGALIVDSSGDGVFNHVMLVTKTFSETREFKNNWIPVELIYPEFELGQSVPISRVYPLMAEAKTIRAPVTRNTISGLGSVEVAKSLKPRVRTKSNFGEMLAKHPLVRLFRGE
;
A
#
# COMPACT_ATOMS: atom_id res chain seq x y z
N MET A 1 -3.52 -11.40 12.95
CA MET A 1 -4.80 -10.69 12.94
C MET A 1 -5.78 -11.82 12.78
N ASP A 2 -6.76 -11.92 13.67
CA ASP A 2 -7.84 -12.88 13.41
C ASP A 2 -8.57 -12.45 12.13
N GLU A 3 -9.13 -13.43 11.42
CA GLU A 3 -9.70 -13.20 10.10
C GLU A 3 -10.74 -12.07 10.10
N GLY A 4 -10.53 -11.05 9.25
CA GLY A 4 -11.57 -10.06 8.95
C GLY A 4 -11.58 -8.76 9.77
N GLN A 5 -10.51 -8.47 10.53
CA GLN A 5 -10.42 -7.22 11.31
C GLN A 5 -10.37 -5.95 10.44
N VAL A 6 -10.99 -4.90 10.96
CA VAL A 6 -10.95 -3.52 10.45
C VAL A 6 -10.29 -2.67 11.52
N LEU A 7 -9.25 -1.93 11.14
CA LEU A 7 -8.64 -0.95 12.02
C LEU A 7 -9.36 0.38 11.82
N HIS A 8 -9.81 1.01 12.89
CA HIS A 8 -10.31 2.38 12.85
C HIS A 8 -9.40 3.32 13.63
N ILE A 9 -9.19 4.52 13.11
CA ILE A 9 -8.38 5.55 13.77
C ILE A 9 -9.13 6.87 13.77
N LYS A 10 -9.24 7.45 14.97
CA LYS A 10 -9.65 8.83 15.14
C LYS A 10 -8.49 9.62 15.74
N TYR A 11 -7.85 10.44 14.93
CA TYR A 11 -6.75 11.27 15.39
C TYR A 11 -7.24 12.38 16.32
N ASN A 12 -6.50 12.64 17.39
CA ASN A 12 -6.72 13.84 18.21
C ASN A 12 -6.48 15.09 17.33
N PRO A 13 -7.37 16.11 17.36
CA PRO A 13 -7.24 17.32 16.56
C PRO A 13 -5.88 18.03 16.68
N ASN A 14 -5.18 17.86 17.80
CA ASN A 14 -3.89 18.49 18.06
C ASN A 14 -2.69 17.72 17.45
N VAL A 15 -2.89 16.52 16.90
CA VAL A 15 -1.82 15.80 16.20
C VAL A 15 -1.52 16.53 14.89
N PRO A 16 -0.25 16.92 14.64
CA PRO A 16 0.13 17.57 13.38
C PRO A 16 -0.22 16.71 12.17
N ILE A 17 -0.72 17.33 11.10
CA ILE A 17 -1.14 16.66 9.85
C ILE A 17 -0.05 15.72 9.34
N GLN A 18 1.20 16.19 9.31
CA GLN A 18 2.36 15.39 8.89
C GLN A 18 2.55 14.10 9.70
N LYS A 19 2.25 14.11 11.00
CA LYS A 19 2.38 12.91 11.84
C LYS A 19 1.23 11.92 11.64
N ARG A 20 0.02 12.43 11.36
CA ARG A 20 -1.12 11.57 10.99
C ARG A 20 -0.81 10.87 9.68
N PHE A 21 -0.32 11.64 8.73
CA PHE A 21 0.14 11.16 7.44
C PHE A 21 1.16 10.02 7.56
N GLU A 22 2.26 10.24 8.28
CA GLU A 22 3.29 9.21 8.51
C GLU A 22 2.73 7.95 9.18
N SER A 23 1.71 8.09 10.03
CA SER A 23 1.03 6.97 10.67
C SER A 23 0.16 6.20 9.68
N ILE A 24 -0.67 6.86 8.87
CA ILE A 24 -1.51 6.27 7.81
C ILE A 24 -0.64 5.48 6.84
N VAL A 25 0.41 6.13 6.35
CA VAL A 25 1.45 5.55 5.50
C VAL A 25 1.98 4.22 6.03
N ARG A 26 2.37 4.21 7.31
CA ARG A 26 2.95 3.02 7.92
C ARG A 26 1.92 1.90 8.03
N ILE A 27 0.67 2.22 8.34
CA ILE A 27 -0.42 1.26 8.43
C ILE A 27 -0.68 0.61 7.07
N ILE A 28 -0.77 1.40 5.99
CA ILE A 28 -0.95 0.89 4.63
C ILE A 28 0.18 -0.09 4.27
N VAL A 29 1.44 0.30 4.50
CA VAL A 29 2.59 -0.58 4.22
C VAL A 29 2.51 -1.86 5.02
N ASP A 30 2.26 -1.76 6.33
CA ASP A 30 2.19 -2.95 7.19
C ASP A 30 1.02 -3.87 6.76
N MET A 31 -0.12 -3.32 6.32
CA MET A 31 -1.26 -4.11 5.82
C MET A 31 -1.01 -4.75 4.45
N VAL A 32 -0.30 -4.06 3.55
CA VAL A 32 0.16 -4.64 2.28
C VAL A 32 1.15 -5.78 2.54
N GLU A 33 2.10 -5.60 3.46
CA GLU A 33 3.06 -6.63 3.87
C GLU A 33 2.38 -7.86 4.52
N ASP A 34 1.33 -7.64 5.31
CA ASP A 34 0.53 -8.73 5.88
C ASP A 34 -0.24 -9.46 4.78
N GLY A 35 -0.86 -8.72 3.84
CA GLY A 35 -1.62 -9.28 2.74
C GLY A 35 -0.78 -10.08 1.73
N MET A 36 0.44 -9.63 1.40
CA MET A 36 1.31 -10.36 0.47
C MET A 36 1.78 -11.73 1.02
N ARG A 37 1.79 -11.89 2.35
CA ARG A 37 2.15 -13.14 3.04
C ARG A 37 0.96 -14.07 3.24
N ASP A 38 -0.24 -13.63 2.87
CA ASP A 38 -1.48 -14.35 3.07
C ASP A 38 -1.77 -15.32 1.91
N GLN A 39 -1.92 -16.61 2.22
CA GLN A 39 -2.15 -17.65 1.22
C GLN A 39 -3.47 -17.48 0.47
N VAL A 40 -4.54 -16.97 1.10
CA VAL A 40 -5.83 -16.73 0.43
C VAL A 40 -5.70 -15.59 -0.57
N VAL A 41 -4.99 -14.53 -0.20
CA VAL A 41 -4.67 -13.42 -1.11
C VAL A 41 -3.88 -13.92 -2.31
N ARG A 42 -2.83 -14.72 -2.07
CA ARG A 42 -2.02 -15.33 -3.14
C ARG A 42 -2.85 -16.20 -4.07
N GLN A 43 -3.70 -17.07 -3.53
CA GLN A 43 -4.56 -17.94 -4.35
C GLN A 43 -5.56 -17.13 -5.18
N LYS A 44 -6.12 -16.05 -4.62
CA LYS A 44 -6.97 -15.14 -5.39
C LYS A 44 -6.19 -14.48 -6.52
N ALA A 45 -4.99 -13.95 -6.26
CA ALA A 45 -4.16 -13.34 -7.31
C ALA A 45 -3.86 -14.31 -8.46
N ILE A 46 -3.49 -15.56 -8.16
CA ILE A 46 -3.29 -16.62 -9.16
C ILE A 46 -4.58 -16.88 -9.95
N SER A 47 -5.73 -16.95 -9.27
CA SER A 47 -7.02 -17.19 -9.93
C SER A 47 -7.40 -16.06 -10.89
N ILE A 48 -7.08 -14.80 -10.57
CA ILE A 48 -7.33 -13.64 -11.41
C ILE A 48 -6.51 -13.71 -12.69
N VAL A 49 -5.20 -13.97 -12.55
CA VAL A 49 -4.26 -14.09 -13.66
C VAL A 49 -4.66 -15.23 -14.60
N ASN A 50 -5.02 -16.39 -14.03
CA ASN A 50 -5.49 -17.54 -14.80
C ASN A 50 -6.81 -17.26 -15.54
N ALA A 51 -7.77 -16.61 -14.87
CA ALA A 51 -9.06 -16.25 -15.47
C ALA A 51 -8.89 -15.25 -16.63
N ALA A 52 -7.87 -14.39 -16.56
CA ALA A 52 -7.51 -13.47 -17.63
C ALA A 52 -6.70 -14.14 -18.77
N ASN A 53 -6.40 -15.45 -18.68
CA ASN A 53 -5.57 -16.20 -19.63
C ASN A 53 -4.20 -15.57 -19.88
N VAL A 54 -3.63 -14.93 -18.86
CA VAL A 54 -2.30 -14.33 -18.95
C VAL A 54 -1.26 -15.46 -19.01
N ARG A 55 -0.32 -15.34 -19.95
CA ARG A 55 0.74 -16.35 -20.11
C ARG A 55 1.78 -16.20 -19.00
N GLY A 56 2.37 -17.30 -18.58
CA GLY A 56 3.52 -17.25 -17.67
C GLY A 56 4.61 -16.33 -18.22
N HIS A 57 5.21 -15.52 -17.34
CA HIS A 57 6.21 -14.49 -17.64
C HIS A 57 5.70 -13.24 -18.39
N ASP A 58 4.40 -13.11 -18.65
CA ASP A 58 3.82 -11.85 -19.12
C ASP A 58 3.54 -10.90 -17.96
N GLU A 59 4.61 -10.27 -17.45
CA GLU A 59 4.52 -9.45 -16.23
C GLU A 59 3.54 -8.27 -16.35
N LEU A 60 3.46 -7.65 -17.53
CA LEU A 60 2.50 -6.56 -17.77
C LEU A 60 1.07 -7.08 -17.89
N GLY A 61 0.89 -8.26 -18.49
CA GLY A 61 -0.39 -8.95 -18.49
C GLY A 61 -0.89 -9.25 -17.08
N GLU A 62 -0.01 -9.73 -16.19
CA GLU A 62 -0.34 -10.02 -14.79
C GLU A 62 -0.75 -8.75 -14.05
N ILE A 63 0.03 -7.67 -14.17
CA ILE A 63 -0.28 -6.38 -13.56
C ILE A 63 -1.64 -5.85 -14.05
N ARG A 64 -1.86 -5.82 -15.37
CA ARG A 64 -3.12 -5.35 -15.96
C ARG A 64 -4.33 -6.20 -15.52
N ALA A 65 -4.17 -7.51 -15.41
CA ALA A 65 -5.22 -8.41 -14.94
C ALA A 65 -5.63 -8.10 -13.50
N ILE A 66 -4.66 -7.92 -12.60
CA ILE A 66 -4.92 -7.54 -11.21
C ILE A 66 -5.56 -6.15 -11.13
N THR A 67 -5.01 -5.16 -11.82
CA THR A 67 -5.56 -3.79 -11.89
C THR A 67 -7.02 -3.83 -12.31
N LYS A 68 -7.32 -4.49 -13.44
CA LYS A 68 -8.67 -4.56 -13.97
C LYS A 68 -9.62 -5.29 -13.03
N TRP A 69 -9.16 -6.36 -12.39
CA TRP A 69 -9.98 -7.10 -11.45
C TRP A 69 -10.35 -6.25 -10.24
N VAL A 70 -9.39 -5.54 -9.64
CA VAL A 70 -9.66 -4.64 -8.49
C VAL A 70 -10.64 -3.55 -8.89
N GLN A 71 -10.39 -2.84 -10.01
CA GLN A 71 -11.28 -1.80 -10.55
C GLN A 71 -12.71 -2.30 -10.81
N THR A 72 -12.88 -3.59 -11.11
CA THR A 72 -14.18 -4.18 -11.45
C THR A 72 -14.96 -4.64 -10.22
N HIS A 73 -14.28 -5.12 -9.17
CA HIS A 73 -14.92 -5.82 -8.06
C HIS A 73 -14.95 -5.01 -6.76
N MET A 74 -14.05 -4.05 -6.61
CA MET A 74 -14.00 -3.20 -5.42
C MET A 74 -14.83 -1.93 -5.66
N VAL A 75 -15.65 -1.56 -4.67
CA VAL A 75 -16.49 -0.36 -4.75
C VAL A 75 -15.91 0.73 -3.87
N TYR A 76 -15.65 1.89 -4.47
CA TYR A 76 -15.20 3.07 -3.73
C TYR A 76 -16.31 3.66 -2.88
N ARG A 77 -16.04 3.89 -1.59
CA ARG A 77 -16.93 4.56 -0.64
C ARG A 77 -16.13 5.49 0.26
N LYS A 78 -16.69 6.66 0.52
CA LYS A 78 -16.10 7.64 1.45
C LYS A 78 -16.28 7.18 2.89
N GLU A 79 -15.33 7.57 3.71
CA GLU A 79 -15.35 7.30 5.14
C GLU A 79 -16.15 8.37 5.91
N PRO A 80 -16.64 8.04 7.13
CA PRO A 80 -17.17 9.02 8.07
C PRO A 80 -16.17 10.13 8.39
N ILE A 81 -16.68 11.36 8.52
CA ILE A 81 -15.84 12.53 8.79
C ILE A 81 -15.01 12.34 10.08
N GLY A 82 -13.69 12.41 9.93
CA GLY A 82 -12.73 12.35 11.04
C GLY A 82 -12.45 10.96 11.59
N VAL A 83 -12.80 9.90 10.85
CA VAL A 83 -12.47 8.51 11.18
C VAL A 83 -11.88 7.85 9.95
N GLU A 84 -10.67 7.31 10.10
CA GLU A 84 -9.99 6.51 9.08
C GLU A 84 -10.27 5.02 9.33
N TYR A 85 -10.67 4.27 8.32
CA TYR A 85 -10.79 2.81 8.34
C TYR A 85 -9.72 2.19 7.44
N PHE A 86 -9.19 1.06 7.90
CA PHE A 86 -8.25 0.26 7.13
C PHE A 86 -8.66 -1.21 7.20
N HIS A 87 -8.90 -1.80 6.05
CA HIS A 87 -9.31 -3.18 5.91
C HIS A 87 -8.13 -4.03 5.43
N THR A 88 -7.95 -5.20 6.06
CA THR A 88 -6.97 -6.17 5.56
C THR A 88 -7.37 -6.66 4.16
N ALA A 89 -6.39 -7.00 3.31
CA ALA A 89 -6.66 -7.56 1.99
C ALA A 89 -7.57 -8.80 2.03
N ARG A 90 -7.37 -9.72 3.00
CA ARG A 90 -8.26 -10.87 3.20
C ARG A 90 -9.70 -10.45 3.49
N ARG A 91 -9.89 -9.42 4.32
CA ARG A 91 -11.22 -8.88 4.62
C ARG A 91 -11.87 -8.31 3.36
N LEU A 92 -11.14 -7.49 2.61
CA LEU A 92 -11.63 -6.90 1.36
C LEU A 92 -12.03 -7.97 0.35
N LEU A 93 -11.24 -9.04 0.20
CA LEU A 93 -11.60 -10.17 -0.65
C LEU A 93 -12.89 -10.87 -0.20
N LYS A 94 -13.06 -11.08 1.11
CA LYS A 94 -14.29 -11.64 1.67
C LYS A 94 -15.50 -10.75 1.39
N ASP A 95 -15.36 -9.43 1.52
CA ASP A 95 -16.44 -8.48 1.29
C ASP A 95 -16.79 -8.41 -0.21
N ILE A 96 -15.80 -8.51 -1.10
CA ILE A 96 -16.02 -8.66 -2.55
C ILE A 96 -16.81 -9.93 -2.85
N ASP A 97 -16.39 -11.07 -2.31
CA ASP A 97 -17.05 -12.37 -2.56
C ASP A 97 -18.51 -12.38 -2.03
N ASN A 98 -18.81 -11.57 -1.00
CA ASN A 98 -20.16 -11.38 -0.45
C ASN A 98 -20.98 -10.29 -1.15
N GLY A 99 -20.42 -9.59 -2.13
CA GLY A 99 -21.10 -8.46 -2.81
C GLY A 99 -21.28 -7.22 -1.94
N SER A 100 -20.47 -7.07 -0.88
CA SER A 100 -20.53 -5.98 0.10
C SER A 100 -19.25 -5.16 0.17
N SER A 101 -18.43 -5.16 -0.88
CA SER A 101 -17.17 -4.40 -0.91
C SER A 101 -17.46 -2.91 -0.77
N ALA A 102 -16.70 -2.24 0.09
CA ALA A 102 -16.74 -0.81 0.32
C ALA A 102 -15.40 -0.40 0.94
N GLY A 103 -14.59 0.34 0.20
CA GLY A 103 -13.31 0.86 0.69
C GLY A 103 -12.99 2.22 0.10
N ASP A 104 -12.06 2.92 0.72
CA ASP A 104 -11.59 4.24 0.29
C ASP A 104 -10.29 4.12 -0.54
N CYS A 105 -9.53 5.20 -0.76
CA CYS A 105 -8.31 5.10 -1.57
C CYS A 105 -7.23 4.22 -0.92
N ASP A 106 -7.11 4.23 0.41
CA ASP A 106 -6.15 3.43 1.15
C ASP A 106 -6.45 1.93 1.02
N ASP A 107 -7.72 1.54 1.14
CA ASP A 107 -8.14 0.14 1.00
C ASP A 107 -7.86 -0.43 -0.40
N PHE A 108 -8.02 0.37 -1.47
CA PHE A 108 -7.70 -0.07 -2.83
C PHE A 108 -6.20 -0.36 -2.97
N VAL A 109 -5.35 0.50 -2.40
CA VAL A 109 -3.89 0.30 -2.39
C VAL A 109 -3.50 -0.92 -1.55
N ILE A 110 -4.15 -1.13 -0.41
CA ILE A 110 -3.93 -2.32 0.42
C ILE A 110 -4.25 -3.59 -0.36
N LEU A 111 -5.43 -3.66 -1.00
CA LEU A 111 -5.83 -4.85 -1.76
C LEU A 111 -4.96 -5.07 -3.00
N GLY A 112 -4.80 -4.05 -3.85
CA GLY A 112 -4.02 -4.16 -5.07
C GLY A 112 -2.55 -4.45 -4.79
N GLY A 113 -1.97 -3.77 -3.79
CA GLY A 113 -0.61 -3.99 -3.34
C GLY A 113 -0.41 -5.38 -2.76
N ALA A 114 -1.36 -5.89 -1.96
CA ALA A 114 -1.27 -7.25 -1.43
C ALA A 114 -1.39 -8.31 -2.53
N LEU A 115 -2.29 -8.15 -3.50
CA LEU A 115 -2.45 -9.07 -4.63
C LEU A 115 -1.17 -9.12 -5.49
N LEU A 116 -0.66 -7.97 -5.93
CA LEU A 116 0.58 -7.91 -6.72
C LEU A 116 1.80 -8.38 -5.92
N GLY A 117 1.93 -7.92 -4.67
CA GLY A 117 3.01 -8.33 -3.78
C GLY A 117 3.00 -9.83 -3.51
N SER A 118 1.82 -10.45 -3.42
CA SER A 118 1.71 -11.91 -3.25
C SER A 118 2.18 -12.70 -4.48
N LEU A 119 2.17 -12.10 -5.68
CA LEU A 119 2.76 -12.67 -6.91
C LEU A 119 4.27 -12.40 -7.00
N GLY A 120 4.80 -11.58 -6.09
CA GLY A 120 6.22 -11.27 -5.98
C GLY A 120 6.60 -9.87 -6.47
N TYR A 121 5.66 -9.12 -7.06
CA TYR A 121 5.97 -7.79 -7.57
C TYR A 121 6.41 -6.83 -6.45
N PRO A 122 7.45 -6.01 -6.69
CA PRO A 122 7.72 -4.86 -5.85
C PRO A 122 6.51 -3.93 -5.85
N VAL A 123 5.98 -3.62 -4.67
CA VAL A 123 4.81 -2.75 -4.52
C VAL A 123 5.14 -1.57 -3.64
N GLY A 124 4.50 -0.45 -3.95
CA GLY A 124 4.44 0.66 -3.03
C GLY A 124 3.27 1.58 -3.25
N ALA A 125 3.20 2.62 -2.42
CA ALA A 125 2.19 3.66 -2.56
C ALA A 125 2.83 4.99 -2.99
N LEU A 126 2.08 5.77 -3.78
CA LEU A 126 2.30 7.18 -4.03
C LEU A 126 1.20 7.93 -3.30
N ILE A 127 1.56 8.93 -2.51
CA ILE A 127 0.56 9.84 -1.95
C ILE A 127 0.69 11.17 -2.65
N VAL A 128 -0.45 11.67 -3.10
CA VAL A 128 -0.57 12.82 -3.98
C VAL A 128 -1.51 13.86 -3.37
N ASP A 129 -1.18 15.12 -3.60
CA ASP A 129 -2.09 16.25 -3.44
C ASP A 129 -2.61 16.54 -4.85
N SER A 130 -3.82 16.03 -5.13
CA SER A 130 -4.46 16.12 -6.44
C SER A 130 -5.19 17.43 -6.67
N SER A 131 -5.44 18.22 -5.60
CA SER A 131 -6.08 19.53 -5.69
C SER A 131 -5.08 20.68 -5.85
N GLY A 132 -3.79 20.43 -5.58
CA GLY A 132 -2.73 21.42 -5.65
C GLY A 132 -2.76 22.44 -4.50
N ASP A 133 -3.47 22.14 -3.41
CA ASP A 133 -3.61 23.02 -2.24
C ASP A 133 -2.57 22.73 -1.14
N GLY A 134 -1.69 21.76 -1.37
CA GLY A 134 -0.68 21.30 -0.42
C GLY A 134 -1.18 20.28 0.60
N VAL A 135 -2.45 19.86 0.52
CA VAL A 135 -3.07 18.83 1.37
C VAL A 135 -3.19 17.53 0.60
N PHE A 136 -2.56 16.48 1.10
CA PHE A 136 -2.69 15.14 0.52
C PHE A 136 -4.12 14.64 0.62
N ASN A 137 -4.64 14.13 -0.49
CA ASN A 137 -6.04 13.76 -0.61
C ASN A 137 -6.27 12.52 -1.48
N HIS A 138 -5.20 11.89 -1.99
CA HIS A 138 -5.30 10.67 -2.77
C HIS A 138 -4.05 9.80 -2.59
N VAL A 139 -4.23 8.48 -2.62
CA VAL A 139 -3.15 7.49 -2.61
C VAL A 139 -3.31 6.59 -3.82
N MET A 140 -2.19 6.28 -4.47
CA MET A 140 -2.14 5.43 -5.65
C MET A 140 -1.17 4.28 -5.42
N LEU A 141 -1.45 3.13 -6.01
CA LEU A 141 -0.51 2.02 -6.04
C LEU A 141 0.58 2.30 -7.08
N VAL A 142 1.81 1.89 -6.78
CA VAL A 142 2.88 1.73 -7.77
C VAL A 142 3.43 0.33 -7.69
N THR A 143 3.81 -0.18 -8.85
CA THR A 143 4.48 -1.48 -8.98
C THR A 143 5.61 -1.39 -10.00
N LYS A 144 6.37 -2.46 -10.17
CA LYS A 144 7.39 -2.54 -11.20
C LYS A 144 7.56 -3.99 -11.65
N THR A 145 7.93 -4.19 -12.91
CA THR A 145 8.35 -5.50 -13.45
C THR A 145 9.78 -5.86 -13.03
N PHE A 146 10.06 -7.14 -12.89
CA PHE A 146 11.40 -7.65 -12.66
C PHE A 146 12.32 -7.43 -13.87
N SER A 147 11.77 -7.62 -15.07
CA SER A 147 12.48 -7.43 -16.32
C SER A 147 12.19 -6.07 -16.93
N GLU A 148 13.13 -5.54 -17.71
CA GLU A 148 12.90 -4.32 -18.49
C GLU A 148 11.77 -4.59 -19.50
N THR A 149 10.76 -3.72 -19.52
CA THR A 149 9.69 -3.78 -20.50
C THR A 149 9.87 -2.75 -21.61
N ARG A 150 9.27 -2.98 -22.78
CA ARG A 150 9.27 -1.97 -23.86
C ARG A 150 8.50 -0.71 -23.46
N GLU A 151 7.42 -0.89 -22.72
CA GLU A 151 6.47 0.17 -22.35
C GLU A 151 7.00 1.04 -21.20
N PHE A 152 7.46 0.41 -20.12
CA PHE A 152 7.83 1.11 -18.88
C PHE A 152 9.31 1.00 -18.51
N LYS A 153 10.12 0.34 -19.33
CA LYS A 153 11.54 0.14 -19.07
C LYS A 153 11.75 -0.50 -17.70
N ASN A 154 12.61 0.10 -16.88
CA ASN A 154 12.88 -0.28 -15.50
C ASN A 154 12.23 0.69 -14.51
N ASN A 155 11.20 1.42 -14.92
CA ASN A 155 10.56 2.44 -14.10
C ASN A 155 9.51 1.81 -13.17
N TRP A 156 9.19 2.55 -12.11
CA TRP A 156 7.97 2.31 -11.35
C TRP A 156 6.77 2.75 -12.18
N ILE A 157 5.70 1.99 -12.08
CA ILE A 157 4.49 2.08 -12.88
C ILE A 157 3.35 2.48 -11.95
N PRO A 158 2.81 3.71 -12.08
CA PRO A 158 1.55 4.09 -11.43
C PRO A 158 0.41 3.14 -11.82
N VAL A 159 -0.38 2.75 -10.82
CA VAL A 159 -1.56 1.91 -10.97
C VAL A 159 -2.72 2.63 -10.31
N GLU A 160 -3.53 3.30 -11.12
CA GLU A 160 -4.78 3.90 -10.67
C GLU A 160 -5.85 2.82 -10.55
N LEU A 161 -6.37 2.63 -9.33
CA LEU A 161 -7.29 1.54 -9.01
C LEU A 161 -8.73 1.99 -8.81
N ILE A 162 -8.96 3.31 -8.66
CA ILE A 162 -10.27 3.90 -8.38
C ILE A 162 -10.91 4.40 -9.68
N TYR A 163 -10.12 5.02 -10.55
CA TYR A 163 -10.56 5.61 -11.81
C TYR A 163 -10.24 4.66 -12.98
N PRO A 164 -11.16 3.78 -13.41
CA PRO A 164 -10.91 2.76 -14.42
C PRO A 164 -10.62 3.30 -15.82
N GLU A 165 -10.85 4.59 -16.05
CA GLU A 165 -10.50 5.30 -17.27
C GLU A 165 -8.99 5.55 -17.41
N PHE A 166 -8.23 5.44 -16.33
CA PHE A 166 -6.77 5.57 -16.36
C PHE A 166 -6.13 4.29 -16.87
N GLU A 167 -5.28 4.44 -17.87
CA GLU A 167 -4.42 3.36 -18.34
C GLU A 167 -3.27 3.12 -17.34
N LEU A 168 -2.72 1.91 -17.39
CA LEU A 168 -1.55 1.56 -16.60
C LEU A 168 -0.40 2.55 -16.87
N GLY A 169 0.21 3.09 -15.82
CA GLY A 169 1.25 4.10 -15.91
C GLY A 169 0.75 5.55 -15.89
N GLN A 170 -0.56 5.79 -16.03
CA GLN A 170 -1.15 7.11 -15.86
C GLN A 170 -1.40 7.43 -14.37
N SER A 171 -1.38 8.72 -14.05
CA SER A 171 -1.68 9.23 -12.71
C SER A 171 -2.45 10.53 -12.79
N VAL A 172 -3.14 10.88 -11.69
CA VAL A 172 -3.57 12.26 -11.47
C VAL A 172 -2.35 13.20 -11.43
N PRO A 173 -2.53 14.52 -11.58
CA PRO A 173 -1.45 15.47 -11.36
C PRO A 173 -0.78 15.27 -10.00
N ILE A 174 0.55 15.16 -10.00
CA ILE A 174 1.34 14.86 -8.81
C ILE A 174 2.15 16.10 -8.42
N SER A 175 1.86 16.67 -7.25
CA SER A 175 2.66 17.77 -6.69
C SER A 175 3.83 17.26 -5.82
N ARG A 176 3.66 16.12 -5.14
CA ARG A 176 4.68 15.48 -4.29
C ARG A 176 4.40 13.98 -4.18
N VAL A 177 5.46 13.19 -3.95
CA VAL A 177 5.42 11.73 -3.82
C VAL A 177 6.15 11.28 -2.57
N TYR A 178 5.56 10.32 -1.86
CA TYR A 178 6.23 9.50 -0.86
C TYR A 178 6.23 8.05 -1.34
N PRO A 179 7.35 7.50 -1.85
CA PRO A 179 7.40 6.12 -2.28
C PRO A 179 7.48 5.20 -1.05
N LEU A 180 6.54 4.28 -0.93
CA LEU A 180 6.41 3.42 0.24
C LEU A 180 6.52 1.97 -0.16
N MET A 181 7.68 1.36 0.05
CA MET A 181 7.94 0.01 -0.41
C MET A 181 7.60 -1.01 0.67
N ALA A 182 6.79 -1.99 0.32
CA ALA A 182 6.62 -3.18 1.14
C ALA A 182 7.82 -4.11 0.92
N GLU A 183 8.54 -4.46 1.98
CA GLU A 183 9.75 -5.29 1.87
C GLU A 183 9.48 -6.68 2.46
N ALA A 184 9.55 -7.74 1.65
CA ALA A 184 9.35 -9.10 2.17
C ALA A 184 10.37 -9.49 3.27
N LYS A 185 11.54 -8.82 3.33
CA LYS A 185 12.65 -9.10 4.26
C LYS A 185 12.54 -8.38 5.62
N THR A 186 11.59 -7.48 5.81
CA THR A 186 11.37 -6.86 7.13
C THR A 186 10.80 -7.92 8.08
N ILE A 187 11.64 -8.45 8.98
CA ILE A 187 11.17 -9.21 10.15
C ILE A 187 10.52 -8.20 11.08
N ARG A 188 9.26 -7.87 10.80
CA ARG A 188 8.40 -7.11 11.70
C ARG A 188 7.40 -8.07 12.29
N ALA A 189 7.16 -7.96 13.59
CA ALA A 189 6.00 -8.62 14.17
C ALA A 189 4.77 -8.10 13.40
N PRO A 190 3.91 -8.98 12.85
CA PRO A 190 2.69 -8.53 12.18
C PRO A 190 1.94 -7.62 13.15
N VAL A 191 1.37 -6.49 12.70
CA VAL A 191 0.78 -5.40 13.53
C VAL A 191 -0.03 -5.96 14.72
N THR A 192 -0.71 -7.06 14.43
CA THR A 192 -1.33 -8.10 15.24
C THR A 192 -0.67 -8.50 16.56
N ARG A 193 0.65 -8.31 16.74
CA ARG A 193 1.40 -8.65 17.97
C ARG A 193 1.68 -7.43 18.85
N ASN A 194 1.57 -6.21 18.32
CA ASN A 194 1.76 -4.99 19.09
C ASN A 194 0.49 -4.55 19.85
N THR A 195 -0.63 -5.26 19.66
CA THR A 195 -1.92 -4.95 20.31
C THR A 195 -2.18 -5.67 21.63
N ILE A 196 -1.23 -6.47 22.17
CA ILE A 196 -1.39 -7.09 23.51
C ILE A 196 -0.51 -6.40 24.58
N SER A 197 0.25 -5.34 24.26
CA SER A 197 1.09 -4.66 25.27
C SER A 197 1.09 -3.13 25.19
N GLY A 198 -0.04 -2.47 24.93
CA GLY A 198 0.04 -1.02 24.75
C GLY A 198 -1.24 -0.19 24.70
N LEU A 199 -2.26 -0.49 25.51
CA LEU A 199 -3.26 0.51 25.91
C LEU A 199 -3.72 0.22 27.35
N GLY A 200 -2.78 0.33 28.28
CA GLY A 200 -3.05 0.32 29.71
C GLY A 200 -1.84 0.90 30.40
N SER A 201 -1.91 2.19 30.73
CA SER A 201 -0.97 2.94 31.58
C SER A 201 0.52 2.85 31.22
N VAL A 202 1.11 4.02 30.99
CA VAL A 202 2.56 4.23 31.03
C VAL A 202 3.09 3.73 32.39
N GLU A 203 3.78 2.59 32.41
CA GLU A 203 4.87 2.30 33.36
C GLU A 203 5.91 1.41 32.67
N VAL A 204 7.09 1.98 32.45
CA VAL A 204 8.24 1.33 31.81
C VAL A 204 9.01 0.56 32.88
N ALA A 205 8.96 -0.78 32.85
CA ALA A 205 9.82 -1.63 33.67
C ALA A 205 10.76 -2.49 32.81
N LYS A 206 12.00 -2.01 32.73
CA LYS A 206 13.29 -2.69 32.61
C LYS A 206 13.31 -4.15 32.11
N SER A 207 13.99 -4.35 30.99
CA SER A 207 15.31 -5.04 30.92
C SER A 207 15.44 -5.81 29.62
N LEU A 208 16.32 -5.34 28.73
CA LEU A 208 17.46 -6.08 28.17
C LEU A 208 18.06 -5.24 27.03
N LYS A 209 19.24 -4.66 27.28
CA LYS A 209 20.13 -4.19 26.22
C LYS A 209 20.82 -5.43 25.61
N PRO A 210 21.16 -5.39 24.31
CA PRO A 210 22.54 -4.98 24.02
C PRO A 210 22.67 -3.83 23.01
N ARG A 211 23.76 -3.09 23.23
CA ARG A 211 24.46 -2.11 22.38
C ARG A 211 24.67 -2.60 20.93
N VAL A 212 25.00 -1.82 19.88
CA VAL A 212 25.19 -0.39 19.53
C VAL A 212 25.52 -0.39 18.02
N ARG A 213 24.95 0.51 17.20
CA ARG A 213 25.72 1.42 16.31
C ARG A 213 24.82 2.49 15.66
N THR A 214 24.96 3.70 16.21
CA THR A 214 24.93 5.05 15.62
C THR A 214 24.24 5.33 14.27
N LYS A 215 23.26 6.25 14.35
CA LYS A 215 22.71 7.18 13.33
C LYS A 215 22.46 6.59 11.94
N SER A 216 21.22 6.21 11.65
CA SER A 216 20.74 6.10 10.26
C SER A 216 20.31 7.48 9.76
N ASN A 217 21.09 8.06 8.85
CA ASN A 217 20.73 9.26 8.08
C ASN A 217 19.59 8.94 7.08
N PHE A 218 18.37 8.80 7.59
CA PHE A 218 17.18 8.51 6.76
C PHE A 218 16.95 9.62 5.71
N GLY A 219 17.37 10.86 6.00
CA GLY A 219 17.36 11.98 5.04
C GLY A 219 18.35 11.84 3.88
N GLU A 220 19.49 11.16 4.04
CA GLU A 220 20.44 10.92 2.94
C GLU A 220 20.03 9.74 2.05
N MET A 221 19.21 8.83 2.56
CA MET A 221 18.74 7.66 1.81
C MET A 221 17.67 8.04 0.77
N LEU A 222 16.80 9.00 1.10
CA LEU A 222 15.84 9.59 0.16
C LEU A 222 16.55 10.34 -0.98
N ALA A 223 17.63 11.07 -0.69
CA ALA A 223 18.37 11.83 -1.70
C ALA A 223 19.13 10.95 -2.73
N LYS A 224 19.36 9.67 -2.42
CA LYS A 224 20.08 8.71 -3.28
C LYS A 224 19.15 7.70 -3.96
N HIS A 225 17.83 7.79 -3.72
CA HIS A 225 16.87 6.89 -4.34
C HIS A 225 16.77 7.16 -5.85
N PRO A 226 16.83 6.12 -6.72
CA PRO A 226 16.82 6.29 -8.19
C PRO A 226 15.64 7.10 -8.73
N LEU A 227 14.53 7.14 -7.98
CA LEU A 227 13.32 7.92 -8.32
C LEU A 227 13.45 9.43 -8.10
N VAL A 228 14.38 9.92 -7.27
CA VAL A 228 14.58 11.37 -7.07
C VAL A 228 15.24 12.02 -8.28
N ARG A 229 15.95 11.26 -9.11
CA ARG A 229 16.53 11.74 -10.37
C ARG A 229 15.51 11.83 -11.52
N LEU A 230 14.33 11.23 -11.40
CA LEU A 230 13.30 11.30 -12.44
C LEU A 230 12.52 12.63 -12.44
N PHE A 231 12.60 13.43 -11.37
CA PHE A 231 11.75 14.63 -11.18
C PHE A 231 12.51 15.92 -10.89
N ARG A 232 13.83 15.94 -11.10
CA ARG A 232 14.56 17.20 -11.30
C ARG A 232 14.82 17.35 -12.79
N GLY A 233 13.89 18.01 -13.48
CA GLY A 233 14.31 18.83 -14.61
C GLY A 233 15.37 19.82 -14.11
N GLU A 234 16.34 20.12 -14.96
CA GLU A 234 17.49 21.00 -14.71
C GLU A 234 17.21 22.17 -13.76
#